data_AF-A0A2N5HP39-F1
#
_entry.id   AF-A0A2N5HP39-F1
#
_cell.length_a   1.000
_cell.length_b   1.000
_cell.length_c   1.000
_cell.angle_alpha   90.00
_cell.angle_beta   90.00
_cell.angle_gamma   90.00
#
_symmetry.space_group_name_H-M   'P 1'
#
loop_
_entity.id
_entity.type
_entity.pdbx_description
1 polymer ?
#
loop_
_entity_poly.entity_id
_entity_poly.type
_entity_poly.pdbx_seq_one_letter_code
_entity_poly.pdbx_strand_id
1 'polypeptide(L)'
;MERPKSDFLKQLKYGLGSHQDKESILLEYEAHIDEILLESSDCSNEDQMMERIILRLGNPAEIADMWKEELSVTPSNMKWLFILLNIVFFGGGSVLTLAHNLYEWKWLTAVWDNLTAVPTLIAFLYMFFWAFLGYEIGKGFGHGGRTLLKKTFLLSLIPNLLLMFLTLFEIIPHSWFAPLLTRTFIIACIIFTIILYPVSWLGYRWGRKASI
;
A
#
# COMPACT_ATOMS: atom_id res chain seq x y z
N MET A 1 7.58 -25.23 32.94
CA MET A 1 6.43 -24.47 32.33
C MET A 1 6.87 -23.40 31.34
N GLU A 2 7.96 -22.64 31.56
CA GLU A 2 8.43 -21.64 30.58
C GLU A 2 9.13 -22.24 29.33
N ARG A 3 9.66 -23.47 29.44
CA ARG A 3 10.32 -24.18 28.32
C ARG A 3 9.42 -24.42 27.10
N PRO A 4 8.21 -25.00 27.23
CA PRO A 4 7.36 -25.26 26.05
C PRO A 4 6.93 -23.99 25.32
N LYS A 5 6.68 -22.89 26.06
CA LYS A 5 6.43 -21.56 25.46
C LYS A 5 7.63 -21.09 24.64
N SER A 6 8.82 -21.13 25.24
CA SER A 6 10.06 -20.68 24.59
C SER A 6 10.38 -21.49 23.33
N ASP A 7 10.19 -22.81 23.38
CA ASP A 7 10.45 -23.69 22.24
C ASP A 7 9.46 -23.47 21.09
N PHE A 8 8.16 -23.28 21.39
CA PHE A 8 7.16 -22.96 20.37
C PHE A 8 7.47 -21.62 19.68
N LEU A 9 7.72 -20.57 20.46
CA LEU A 9 8.03 -19.25 19.93
C LEU A 9 9.33 -19.24 19.13
N LYS A 10 10.34 -20.04 19.54
CA LYS A 10 11.60 -20.17 18.81
C LYS A 10 11.43 -20.86 17.46
N GLN A 11 10.59 -21.89 17.38
CA GLN A 11 10.27 -22.58 16.12
C GLN A 11 9.47 -21.67 15.19
N LEU A 12 8.46 -20.97 15.71
CA LEU A 12 7.69 -19.98 14.96
C LEU A 12 8.59 -18.84 14.46
N LYS A 13 9.50 -18.34 15.32
CA LYS A 13 10.49 -17.31 15.00
C LYS A 13 11.43 -17.74 13.87
N TYR A 14 11.80 -19.02 13.82
CA TYR A 14 12.62 -19.58 12.75
C TYR A 14 11.84 -19.70 11.44
N GLY A 15 10.61 -20.23 11.50
CA GLY A 15 9.72 -20.37 10.35
C GLY A 15 9.33 -19.04 9.69
N LEU A 16 9.19 -17.97 10.49
CA LEU A 16 8.89 -16.61 10.02
C LEU A 16 10.09 -15.88 9.38
N GLY A 17 11.33 -16.34 9.57
CA GLY A 17 12.52 -15.74 8.94
C GLY A 17 12.71 -14.25 9.27
N SER A 18 12.95 -13.40 8.26
CA SER A 18 13.18 -11.94 8.39
C SER A 18 11.89 -11.11 8.24
N HIS A 19 10.77 -11.62 8.75
CA HIS A 19 9.46 -10.99 8.56
C HIS A 19 9.35 -9.59 9.20
N GLN A 20 8.68 -8.64 8.53
CA GLN A 20 8.58 -7.24 8.98
C GLN A 20 7.72 -7.12 10.25
N ASP A 21 6.63 -7.87 10.35
CA ASP A 21 5.75 -7.88 11.52
C ASP A 21 6.04 -9.07 12.46
N LYS A 22 7.23 -9.67 12.33
CA LYS A 22 7.67 -10.83 13.10
C LYS A 22 7.47 -10.66 14.60
N GLU A 23 7.89 -9.52 15.15
CA GLU A 23 7.77 -9.22 16.57
C GLU A 23 6.30 -9.09 17.00
N SER A 24 5.44 -8.53 16.15
CA SER A 24 4.01 -8.40 16.43
C SER A 24 3.32 -9.76 16.48
N ILE A 25 3.60 -10.63 15.48
CA ILE A 25 3.06 -11.99 15.42
C ILE A 25 3.53 -12.79 16.65
N LEU A 26 4.82 -12.70 16.99
CA LEU A 26 5.36 -13.41 18.15
C LEU A 26 4.70 -12.94 19.46
N LEU A 27 4.44 -11.65 19.63
CA LEU A 27 3.76 -11.11 20.80
C LEU A 27 2.30 -11.57 20.92
N GLU A 28 1.58 -11.67 19.80
CA GLU A 28 0.20 -12.16 19.76
C GLU A 28 0.12 -13.63 20.18
N TYR A 29 0.98 -14.48 19.59
CA TYR A 29 1.06 -15.89 19.97
C TYR A 29 1.59 -16.08 21.39
N GLU A 30 2.50 -15.21 21.86
CA GLU A 30 2.94 -15.20 23.25
C GLU A 30 1.79 -14.95 24.22
N ALA A 31 0.95 -13.95 23.96
CA ALA A 31 -0.22 -13.65 24.79
C ALA A 31 -1.22 -14.82 24.82
N HIS A 32 -1.48 -15.44 23.67
CA HIS A 32 -2.36 -16.62 23.61
C HIS A 32 -1.78 -17.84 24.30
N ILE A 33 -0.47 -18.07 24.23
CA ILE A 33 0.17 -19.16 24.97
C ILE A 33 0.06 -18.88 26.48
N ASP A 34 0.26 -17.64 26.91
CA ASP A 34 0.11 -17.28 28.33
C ASP A 34 -1.33 -17.52 28.84
N GLU A 35 -2.35 -17.21 28.05
CA GLU A 35 -3.74 -17.55 28.35
C GLU A 35 -3.93 -19.07 28.48
N ILE A 36 -3.38 -19.85 27.55
CA ILE A 36 -3.45 -21.33 27.58
C ILE A 36 -2.75 -21.88 28.83
N LEU A 37 -1.61 -21.31 29.21
CA LEU A 37 -0.86 -21.72 30.40
C LEU A 37 -1.65 -21.44 31.68
N LEU A 38 -2.32 -20.30 31.77
CA LEU A 38 -3.17 -19.94 32.90
C LEU A 38 -4.38 -20.86 33.04
N GLU A 39 -5.01 -21.24 31.92
CA GLU A 39 -6.13 -22.20 31.90
C GLU A 39 -5.69 -23.65 32.17
N SER A 40 -4.40 -23.95 32.05
CA SER A 40 -3.84 -25.30 32.11
C SER A 40 -3.03 -25.55 33.39
N SER A 41 -3.44 -24.96 34.52
CA SER A 41 -2.82 -25.14 35.84
C SER A 41 -2.71 -26.61 36.30
N ASP A 42 -3.53 -27.49 35.73
CA ASP A 42 -3.64 -28.90 36.10
C ASP A 42 -2.64 -29.81 35.37
N CYS A 43 -1.91 -29.28 34.37
CA CYS A 43 -0.91 -30.04 33.63
C CYS A 43 0.45 -30.03 34.36
N SER A 44 0.83 -31.17 34.92
CA SER A 44 2.11 -31.34 35.62
C SER A 44 3.29 -31.67 34.69
N ASN A 45 3.04 -32.01 33.42
CA ASN A 45 4.07 -32.45 32.47
C ASN A 45 4.24 -31.47 31.30
N GLU A 46 5.50 -31.19 30.94
CA GLU A 46 5.85 -30.23 29.87
C GLU A 46 5.42 -30.73 28.48
N ASP A 47 5.44 -32.04 28.25
CA ASP A 47 5.02 -32.65 26.97
C ASP A 47 3.51 -32.48 26.73
N GLN A 48 2.70 -32.67 27.76
CA GLN A 48 1.24 -32.48 27.68
C GLN A 48 0.87 -31.01 27.45
N MET A 49 1.69 -30.09 27.99
CA MET A 49 1.54 -28.66 27.75
C MET A 49 1.86 -28.30 26.30
N MET A 50 2.95 -28.84 25.74
CA MET A 50 3.29 -28.63 24.33
C MET A 50 2.20 -29.20 23.41
N GLU A 51 1.71 -30.41 23.70
CA GLU A 51 0.63 -31.03 22.92
C GLU A 51 -0.64 -30.18 22.96
N ARG A 52 -1.02 -29.64 24.12
CA ARG A 52 -2.19 -28.76 24.26
C ARG A 52 -2.03 -27.43 23.53
N ILE A 53 -0.83 -26.84 23.56
CA ILE A 53 -0.50 -25.64 22.78
C ILE A 53 -0.69 -25.93 21.28
N ILE A 54 -0.10 -27.03 20.78
CA ILE A 54 -0.21 -27.43 19.37
C ILE A 54 -1.66 -27.75 18.98
N LEU A 55 -2.42 -28.40 19.85
CA LEU A 55 -3.80 -28.81 19.56
C LEU A 55 -4.75 -27.61 19.46
N ARG A 56 -4.47 -26.51 20.19
CA ARG A 56 -5.31 -25.31 20.19
C ARG A 56 -4.86 -24.25 19.19
N LEU A 57 -3.54 -24.07 19.01
CA LEU A 57 -2.98 -23.03 18.14
C LEU A 57 -2.53 -23.55 16.77
N GLY A 58 -2.31 -24.86 16.63
CA GLY A 58 -1.72 -25.47 15.45
C GLY A 58 -0.20 -25.66 15.59
N ASN A 59 0.39 -26.37 14.63
CA ASN A 59 1.83 -26.59 14.60
C ASN A 59 2.57 -25.30 14.21
N PRO A 60 3.65 -24.90 14.92
CA PRO A 60 4.40 -23.69 14.57
C PRO A 60 4.93 -23.68 13.13
N ALA A 61 5.18 -24.84 12.52
CA ALA A 61 5.53 -24.93 11.10
C ALA A 61 4.35 -24.60 10.17
N GLU A 62 3.16 -25.12 10.46
CA GLU A 62 1.93 -24.84 9.70
C GLU A 62 1.52 -23.38 9.84
N ILE A 63 1.63 -22.82 11.05
CA ILE A 63 1.40 -21.39 11.29
C ILE A 63 2.36 -20.55 10.46
N ALA A 64 3.66 -20.89 10.47
CA ALA A 64 4.65 -20.17 9.67
C ALA A 64 4.36 -20.25 8.17
N ASP A 65 3.88 -21.38 7.66
CA ASP A 65 3.54 -21.54 6.24
C ASP A 65 2.22 -20.82 5.87
N MET A 66 1.22 -20.84 6.75
CA MET A 66 -0.01 -20.06 6.59
C MET A 66 0.30 -18.56 6.52
N TRP A 67 1.15 -18.05 7.42
CA TRP A 67 1.62 -16.68 7.35
C TRP A 67 2.40 -16.42 6.06
N LYS A 68 3.29 -17.31 5.60
CA LYS A 68 3.97 -17.15 4.29
C LYS A 68 2.98 -17.07 3.11
N GLU A 69 1.91 -17.85 3.14
CA GLU A 69 0.91 -17.89 2.07
C GLU A 69 0.05 -16.61 2.07
N GLU A 70 -0.43 -16.17 3.23
CA GLU A 70 -1.14 -14.90 3.41
C GLU A 70 -0.26 -13.69 3.04
N LEU A 71 1.06 -13.81 3.23
CA LEU A 71 2.06 -12.82 2.82
C LEU A 71 2.38 -12.83 1.33
N SER A 72 2.19 -13.94 0.62
CA SER A 72 2.34 -13.98 -0.86
C SER A 72 1.32 -13.06 -1.55
N VAL A 73 0.18 -12.85 -0.88
CA VAL A 73 -0.93 -12.01 -1.35
C VAL A 73 -0.85 -10.58 -0.80
N THR A 74 -0.02 -10.33 0.23
CA THR A 74 0.07 -9.04 0.93
C THR A 74 1.50 -8.46 0.85
N PRO A 75 1.85 -7.45 1.63
CA PRO A 75 1.97 -6.02 1.30
C PRO A 75 3.07 -5.57 0.30
N SER A 76 4.05 -6.41 -0.03
CA SER A 76 5.18 -6.06 -0.91
C SER A 76 4.72 -5.86 -2.37
N ASN A 77 3.83 -6.73 -2.82
CA ASN A 77 3.30 -6.71 -4.18
C ASN A 77 2.43 -5.47 -4.42
N MET A 78 1.61 -5.06 -3.45
CA MET A 78 0.80 -3.83 -3.53
C MET A 78 1.66 -2.57 -3.58
N LYS A 79 2.75 -2.51 -2.81
CA LYS A 79 3.69 -1.38 -2.88
C LYS A 79 4.34 -1.28 -4.26
N TRP A 80 4.75 -2.40 -4.85
CA TRP A 80 5.32 -2.44 -6.19
C TRP A 80 4.29 -2.13 -7.28
N LEU A 81 3.07 -2.64 -7.16
CA LEU A 81 1.95 -2.32 -8.05
C LEU A 81 1.69 -0.80 -8.06
N PHE A 82 1.72 -0.16 -6.90
CA PHE A 82 1.55 1.29 -6.77
C PHE A 82 2.67 2.09 -7.43
N ILE A 83 3.93 1.70 -7.18
CA ILE A 83 5.10 2.35 -7.79
C ILE A 83 5.03 2.17 -9.31
N LEU A 84 4.71 0.97 -9.78
CA LEU A 84 4.54 0.64 -11.20
C LEU A 84 3.44 1.49 -11.84
N LEU A 85 2.26 1.60 -11.23
CA LEU A 85 1.15 2.40 -11.76
C LEU A 85 1.51 3.88 -11.88
N ASN A 86 2.21 4.45 -10.89
CA ASN A 86 2.67 5.84 -10.98
C ASN A 86 3.73 6.02 -12.07
N ILE A 87 4.66 5.07 -12.22
CA ILE A 87 5.64 5.09 -13.30
C ILE A 87 4.95 4.97 -14.66
N VAL A 88 3.95 4.10 -14.80
CA VAL A 88 3.20 3.93 -16.05
C VAL A 88 2.38 5.17 -16.37
N PHE A 89 1.69 5.77 -15.40
CA PHE A 89 0.93 7.00 -15.63
C PHE A 89 1.85 8.19 -15.94
N PHE A 90 2.90 8.40 -15.15
CA PHE A 90 3.81 9.53 -15.32
C PHE A 90 4.70 9.36 -16.56
N GLY A 91 5.32 8.19 -16.71
CA GLY A 91 6.17 7.85 -17.84
C GLY A 91 5.37 7.73 -19.14
N GLY A 92 4.22 7.05 -19.11
CA GLY A 92 3.31 6.96 -20.25
C GLY A 92 2.81 8.33 -20.69
N GLY A 93 2.36 9.18 -19.76
CA GLY A 93 1.95 10.56 -20.06
C GLY A 93 3.09 11.42 -20.62
N SER A 94 4.31 11.26 -20.09
CA SER A 94 5.50 11.97 -20.58
C SER A 94 5.89 11.53 -21.99
N VAL A 95 5.93 10.23 -22.25
CA VAL A 95 6.21 9.66 -23.58
C VAL A 95 5.13 10.05 -24.57
N LEU A 96 3.85 10.02 -24.17
CA LEU A 96 2.74 10.43 -25.02
C LEU A 96 2.83 11.91 -25.40
N THR A 97 3.12 12.79 -24.43
CA THR A 97 3.33 14.22 -24.69
C THR A 97 4.50 14.46 -25.65
N LEU A 98 5.64 13.81 -25.40
CA LEU A 98 6.82 13.92 -26.25
C LEU A 98 6.55 13.40 -27.66
N ALA A 99 5.91 12.23 -27.78
CA ALA A 99 5.62 11.62 -29.07
C ALA A 99 4.63 12.46 -29.87
N HIS A 100 3.62 13.05 -29.24
CA HIS A 100 2.65 13.92 -29.91
C HIS A 100 3.30 15.19 -30.46
N ASN A 101 4.24 15.75 -29.71
CA ASN A 101 4.88 17.01 -30.09
C ASN A 101 6.08 16.85 -31.05
N LEU A 102 6.72 15.66 -31.07
CA LEU A 102 7.83 15.36 -31.98
C LEU A 102 7.39 14.64 -33.26
N TYR A 103 6.23 13.96 -33.26
CA TYR A 103 5.75 13.17 -34.38
C TYR A 103 4.29 13.54 -34.74
N GLU A 104 4.06 13.96 -35.98
CA GLU A 104 2.74 14.31 -36.52
C GLU A 104 1.86 13.08 -36.86
N TRP A 105 1.82 12.09 -35.97
CA TRP A 105 1.05 10.88 -36.18
C TRP A 105 -0.44 11.11 -35.92
N LYS A 106 -1.26 10.99 -36.99
CA LYS A 106 -2.72 11.23 -36.92
C LYS A 106 -3.45 10.41 -35.85
N TRP A 107 -3.03 9.17 -35.62
CA TRP A 107 -3.62 8.31 -34.58
C TRP A 107 -3.28 8.79 -33.16
N LEU A 108 -2.07 9.36 -32.97
CA LEU A 108 -1.60 9.88 -31.70
C LEU A 108 -2.32 11.18 -31.36
N THR A 109 -2.55 12.05 -32.34
CA THR A 109 -3.38 13.25 -32.22
C THR A 109 -4.83 12.89 -31.84
N ALA A 110 -5.43 11.89 -32.48
CA ALA A 110 -6.78 11.46 -32.11
C ALA A 110 -6.88 10.93 -30.66
N VAL A 111 -5.86 10.20 -30.19
CA VAL A 111 -5.78 9.76 -28.78
C VAL A 111 -5.61 10.96 -27.85
N TRP A 112 -4.71 11.89 -28.21
CA TRP A 112 -4.45 13.12 -27.45
C TRP A 112 -5.70 13.99 -27.33
N ASP A 113 -6.42 14.23 -28.41
CA ASP A 113 -7.65 15.04 -28.41
C ASP A 113 -8.74 14.44 -27.52
N ASN A 114 -8.90 13.11 -27.53
CA ASN A 114 -9.84 12.43 -26.64
C ASN A 114 -9.41 12.51 -25.17
N LEU A 115 -8.11 12.35 -24.88
CA LEU A 115 -7.57 12.42 -23.52
C LEU A 115 -7.68 13.83 -22.94
N THR A 116 -7.37 14.84 -23.75
CA THR A 116 -7.44 16.26 -23.39
C THR A 116 -8.86 16.78 -23.27
N ALA A 117 -9.86 16.06 -23.81
CA ALA A 117 -11.28 16.41 -23.69
C ALA A 117 -11.91 16.06 -22.33
N VAL A 118 -11.32 15.12 -21.56
CA VAL A 118 -11.90 14.64 -20.28
C VAL A 118 -10.98 14.76 -19.04
N PRO A 119 -10.27 15.89 -18.86
CA PRO A 119 -9.28 16.04 -17.78
C PRO A 119 -9.91 15.97 -16.39
N THR A 120 -11.16 16.42 -16.24
CA THR A 120 -11.91 16.33 -14.98
C THR A 120 -12.22 14.88 -14.59
N LEU A 121 -12.56 14.03 -15.57
CA LEU A 121 -12.82 12.61 -15.33
C LEU A 121 -11.54 11.89 -14.88
N ILE A 122 -10.42 12.18 -15.53
CA ILE A 122 -9.10 11.65 -15.17
C ILE A 122 -8.74 12.03 -13.73
N ALA A 123 -8.94 13.30 -13.35
CA ALA A 123 -8.69 13.76 -11.98
C ALA A 123 -9.58 13.04 -10.94
N PHE A 124 -10.85 12.80 -11.27
CA PHE A 124 -11.78 12.11 -10.37
C PHE A 124 -11.43 10.63 -10.19
N LEU A 125 -11.10 9.94 -11.29
CA LEU A 125 -10.61 8.55 -11.26
C LEU A 125 -9.31 8.44 -10.45
N TYR A 126 -8.41 9.41 -10.61
CA TYR A 126 -7.17 9.45 -9.83
C TYR A 126 -7.45 9.64 -8.33
N MET A 127 -8.38 10.51 -7.95
CA MET A 127 -8.82 10.63 -6.54
C MET A 127 -9.41 9.32 -5.99
N PHE A 128 -10.23 8.63 -6.79
CA PHE A 128 -10.80 7.34 -6.38
C PHE A 128 -9.72 6.27 -6.21
N PHE A 129 -8.76 6.20 -7.13
CA PHE A 129 -7.60 5.31 -7.04
C PHE A 129 -6.84 5.54 -5.72
N TRP A 130 -6.60 6.79 -5.33
CA TRP A 130 -5.94 7.11 -4.06
C TRP A 130 -6.78 6.80 -2.82
N ALA A 131 -8.10 7.00 -2.88
CA ALA A 131 -9.00 6.60 -1.81
C ALA A 131 -8.98 5.07 -1.62
N PHE A 132 -9.05 4.32 -2.72
CA PHE A 132 -8.99 2.86 -2.74
C PHE A 132 -7.64 2.35 -2.24
N LEU A 133 -6.55 2.99 -2.66
CA LEU A 133 -5.20 2.69 -2.15
C LEU A 133 -5.12 2.91 -0.63
N GLY A 134 -5.64 4.05 -0.15
CA GLY A 134 -5.73 4.33 1.26
C GLY A 134 -6.46 3.20 2.00
N TYR A 135 -7.60 2.76 1.47
CA TYR A 135 -8.38 1.64 2.00
C TYR A 135 -7.59 0.33 2.06
N GLU A 136 -6.98 -0.09 0.95
CA GLU A 136 -6.17 -1.32 0.92
C GLU A 136 -4.98 -1.25 1.91
N ILE A 137 -4.31 -0.10 2.02
CA ILE A 137 -3.23 0.08 3.01
C ILE A 137 -3.78 0.03 4.44
N GLY A 138 -4.96 0.58 4.68
CA GLY A 138 -5.61 0.54 5.99
C GLY A 138 -6.01 -0.87 6.40
N LYS A 139 -6.53 -1.64 5.43
CA LYS A 139 -6.94 -3.03 5.62
C LYS A 139 -5.72 -3.95 5.81
N GLY A 140 -4.68 -3.80 5.00
CA GLY A 140 -3.53 -4.72 5.01
C GLY A 140 -2.45 -4.43 6.05
N PHE A 141 -2.35 -3.21 6.59
CA PHE A 141 -1.23 -2.82 7.48
C PHE A 141 -1.64 -2.27 8.85
N GLY A 142 -2.94 -2.25 9.19
CA GLY A 142 -3.40 -1.88 10.52
C GLY A 142 -2.80 -0.57 11.04
N HIS A 143 -2.18 -0.59 12.23
CA HIS A 143 -1.57 0.60 12.86
C HIS A 143 -0.22 1.03 12.20
N GLY A 144 0.51 0.08 11.60
CA GLY A 144 1.80 0.31 10.93
C GLY A 144 1.70 0.96 9.55
N GLY A 145 0.52 0.87 8.92
CA GLY A 145 0.26 1.38 7.56
C GLY A 145 0.35 2.90 7.41
N ARG A 146 0.24 3.67 8.49
CA ARG A 146 0.29 5.15 8.45
C ARG A 146 1.60 5.69 7.90
N THR A 147 2.73 5.10 8.30
CA THR A 147 4.07 5.54 7.84
C THR A 147 4.29 5.15 6.38
N LEU A 148 3.81 3.97 5.99
CA LEU A 148 3.85 3.48 4.62
C LEU A 148 3.00 4.36 3.70
N LEU A 149 1.74 4.62 4.08
CA LEU A 149 0.85 5.54 3.37
C LEU A 149 1.54 6.89 3.15
N LYS A 150 2.11 7.50 4.19
CA LYS A 150 2.77 8.81 4.08
C LYS A 150 3.99 8.79 3.15
N LYS A 151 4.87 7.78 3.27
CA LYS A 151 6.07 7.67 2.40
C LYS A 151 5.70 7.41 0.95
N THR A 152 4.80 6.46 0.72
CA THR A 152 4.31 6.09 -0.62
C THR A 152 3.56 7.23 -1.28
N PHE A 153 2.72 7.94 -0.51
CA PHE A 153 2.02 9.15 -0.94
C PHE A 153 3.00 10.23 -1.40
N LEU A 154 3.97 10.56 -0.54
CA LEU A 154 4.93 11.63 -0.83
C LEU A 154 5.82 11.29 -2.03
N LEU A 155 6.29 10.04 -2.14
CA LEU A 155 7.17 9.61 -3.24
C LEU A 155 6.50 9.69 -4.60
N SER A 156 5.20 9.39 -4.68
CA SER A 156 4.41 9.49 -5.91
C SER A 156 3.99 10.92 -6.25
N LEU A 157 3.75 11.74 -5.23
CA LEU A 157 3.23 13.09 -5.39
C LEU A 157 4.32 14.12 -5.73
N ILE A 158 5.56 13.90 -5.25
CA ILE A 158 6.70 14.80 -5.52
C ILE A 158 6.95 14.97 -7.04
N PRO A 159 7.08 13.91 -7.87
CA PRO A 159 7.30 14.06 -9.31
C PRO A 159 6.15 14.81 -10.00
N ASN A 160 4.90 14.54 -9.59
CA ASN A 160 3.72 15.15 -10.18
C ASN A 160 3.61 16.64 -9.83
N LEU A 161 3.86 17.00 -8.56
CA LEU A 161 3.96 18.39 -8.12
C LEU A 161 5.10 19.14 -8.82
N LEU A 162 6.27 18.52 -8.95
CA LEU A 162 7.41 19.11 -9.65
C LEU A 162 7.07 19.41 -11.11
N LEU A 163 6.42 18.49 -11.82
CA LEU A 163 5.98 18.71 -13.19
C LEU A 163 4.98 19.88 -13.28
N MET A 164 4.00 19.93 -12.39
CA MET A 164 3.05 21.06 -12.33
C MET A 164 3.76 22.39 -12.05
N PHE A 165 4.74 22.44 -11.15
CA PHE A 165 5.54 23.64 -10.90
C PHE A 165 6.39 24.05 -12.11
N LEU A 166 7.06 23.09 -12.77
CA LEU A 166 7.88 23.34 -13.96
C LEU A 166 7.05 23.90 -15.13
N THR A 167 5.82 23.41 -15.31
CA THR A 167 4.89 23.96 -16.30
C THR A 167 4.37 25.34 -15.89
N LEU A 168 4.12 25.60 -14.60
CA LEU A 168 3.68 26.91 -14.10
C LEU A 168 4.74 28.02 -14.26
N PHE A 169 6.01 27.67 -14.11
CA PHE A 169 7.15 28.60 -14.28
C PHE A 169 7.61 28.73 -15.74
N GLU A 170 6.84 28.19 -16.70
CA GLU A 170 7.16 28.23 -18.14
C GLU A 170 8.53 27.63 -18.51
N ILE A 171 9.14 26.84 -17.62
CA ILE A 171 10.37 26.08 -17.92
C ILE A 171 10.07 25.03 -19.00
N ILE A 172 8.84 24.51 -19.01
CA ILE A 172 8.31 23.68 -20.09
C ILE A 172 7.23 24.49 -20.82
N PRO A 173 7.32 24.66 -22.15
CA PRO A 173 6.38 25.50 -22.91
C PRO A 173 4.94 24.98 -22.79
N HIS A 174 4.03 25.88 -22.38
CA HIS A 174 2.61 25.59 -22.21
C HIS A 174 1.93 25.00 -23.45
N SER A 175 2.45 25.32 -24.64
CA SER A 175 1.93 24.81 -25.91
C SER A 175 2.00 23.29 -26.03
N TRP A 176 2.97 22.63 -25.37
CA TRP A 176 3.13 21.19 -25.44
C TRP A 176 2.02 20.42 -24.71
N PHE A 177 1.33 21.11 -23.79
CA PHE A 177 0.26 20.53 -23.00
C PHE A 177 -1.09 21.20 -23.25
N ALA A 178 -1.20 22.08 -24.24
CA ALA A 178 -2.48 22.64 -24.65
C ALA A 178 -3.32 21.56 -25.34
N PRO A 179 -4.65 21.45 -25.06
CA PRO A 179 -5.47 22.27 -24.18
C PRO A 179 -5.57 21.75 -22.73
N LEU A 180 -4.86 20.67 -22.40
CA LEU A 180 -4.94 19.93 -21.13
C LEU A 180 -4.55 20.80 -19.90
N LEU A 181 -3.47 21.57 -19.99
CA LEU A 181 -2.90 22.37 -18.88
C LEU A 181 -3.28 23.84 -18.99
N THR A 182 -4.57 24.16 -18.92
CA THR A 182 -5.02 25.54 -18.69
C THR A 182 -4.67 26.00 -17.28
N ARG A 183 -4.45 27.30 -17.09
CA ARG A 183 -4.15 27.89 -15.77
C ARG A 183 -5.20 27.51 -14.71
N THR A 184 -6.48 27.46 -15.09
CA THR A 184 -7.59 27.02 -14.23
C THR A 184 -7.46 25.55 -13.84
N PHE A 185 -7.07 24.68 -14.78
CA PHE A 185 -6.87 23.26 -14.51
C PHE A 185 -5.68 23.02 -13.57
N ILE A 186 -4.57 23.76 -13.74
CA ILE A 186 -3.41 23.63 -12.85
C ILE A 186 -3.78 24.00 -11.41
N ILE A 187 -4.52 25.08 -11.21
CA ILE A 187 -4.99 25.49 -9.87
C ILE A 187 -5.91 24.41 -9.28
N ALA A 188 -6.84 23.86 -10.08
CA ALA A 188 -7.71 22.78 -9.64
C ALA A 188 -6.91 21.52 -9.27
N CYS A 189 -5.88 21.16 -10.04
CA CYS A 189 -5.00 20.03 -9.76
C CYS A 189 -4.20 20.24 -8.47
N ILE A 190 -3.72 21.45 -8.17
CA ILE A 190 -3.06 21.76 -6.90
C ILE A 190 -4.04 21.56 -5.73
N ILE A 191 -5.28 22.07 -5.85
CA ILE A 191 -6.32 21.88 -4.83
C ILE A 191 -6.64 20.39 -4.64
N PHE A 192 -6.84 19.64 -5.72
CA PHE A 192 -7.06 18.18 -5.64
C PHE A 192 -5.86 17.46 -5.03
N THR A 193 -4.64 17.91 -5.30
CA THR A 193 -3.42 17.34 -4.72
C THR A 193 -3.34 17.56 -3.21
N ILE A 194 -3.83 18.70 -2.71
CA ILE A 194 -3.95 18.96 -1.27
C ILE A 194 -5.04 18.08 -0.65
N ILE A 195 -6.19 17.94 -1.32
CA ILE A 195 -7.34 17.13 -0.87
C ILE A 195 -7.06 15.62 -0.97
N LEU A 196 -6.13 15.21 -1.83
CA LEU A 196 -5.75 13.83 -2.04
C LEU A 196 -5.23 13.16 -0.76
N TYR A 197 -4.48 13.89 0.07
CA TYR A 197 -3.99 13.37 1.35
C TYR A 197 -5.12 13.04 2.34
N PRO A 198 -6.05 13.96 2.68
CA PRO A 198 -7.18 13.63 3.55
C PRO A 198 -8.10 12.54 2.96
N VAL A 199 -8.28 12.49 1.64
CA VAL A 199 -9.05 11.41 0.99
C VAL A 199 -8.38 10.05 1.17
N SER A 200 -7.07 9.96 0.93
CA SER A 200 -6.27 8.75 1.16
C SER A 200 -6.31 8.33 2.64
N TRP A 201 -6.29 9.31 3.54
CA TRP A 201 -6.38 9.09 4.99
C TRP A 201 -7.76 8.58 5.43
N LEU A 202 -8.84 9.08 4.81
CA LEU A 202 -10.20 8.58 5.03
C LEU A 202 -10.33 7.13 4.57
N GLY A 203 -9.82 6.81 3.37
CA GLY A 203 -9.71 5.44 2.88
C GLY A 203 -8.98 4.55 3.89
N TYR A 204 -7.81 4.98 4.36
CA TYR A 204 -7.03 4.27 5.38
C TYR A 204 -7.78 4.03 6.69
N ARG A 205 -8.53 5.02 7.19
CA ARG A 205 -9.38 4.83 8.38
C ARG A 205 -10.47 3.79 8.13
N TRP A 206 -11.05 3.77 6.93
CA TRP A 206 -12.09 2.83 6.59
C TRP A 206 -11.54 1.41 6.44
N GLY A 207 -10.43 1.23 5.73
CA GLY A 207 -9.75 -0.05 5.59
C GLY A 207 -9.37 -0.65 6.94
N ARG A 208 -8.83 0.17 7.85
CA ARG A 208 -8.51 -0.27 9.22
C ARG A 208 -9.72 -0.80 9.98
N LYS A 209 -10.89 -0.17 9.83
CA LYS A 209 -12.11 -0.62 10.51
C LYS A 209 -12.67 -1.92 9.93
N ALA A 210 -12.39 -2.21 8.66
CA ALA A 210 -12.84 -3.43 7.99
C ALA A 210 -11.90 -4.62 8.22
N SER A 211 -10.73 -4.39 8.81
CA SER A 211 -9.75 -5.41 9.20
C SER A 211 -9.92 -5.87 10.66
N ILE A 212 -10.83 -5.26 11.42
CA ILE A 212 -11.20 -5.66 12.79
C ILE A 212 -12.41 -6.57 12.71
#